data_AF-A0A7K1F6B4-F1
#
_entry.id   AF-A0A7K1F6B4-F1
#
_cell.length_a   1.000
_cell.length_b   1.000
_cell.length_c   1.000
_cell.angle_alpha   90.00
_cell.angle_beta   90.00
_cell.angle_gamma   90.00
#
_symmetry.space_group_name_H-M   'P 1'
#
loop_
_entity.id
_entity.type
_entity.pdbx_description
1 polymer ?
#
loop_
_entity_poly.entity_id
_entity_poly.type
_entity_poly.pdbx_seq_one_letter_code
_entity_poly.pdbx_strand_id
1 'polypeptide(L)'
;MTTLDQAKVSESRPNPPKSLITKLNMGTGMIVGIVFAEVMYFWGKSMWDRQEAVMENRILTLSMFAWCIGFLIGIGAFIGPFRWLIGKDLTDEEQLFLAGKGQGVSRYFRYCTDHKVVGIQYLVGVMVMLGAGGTMAMMIR
;
A
#
# COMPACT_ATOMS: atom_id res chain seq x y z
N MET A 1 -42.20 11.13 23.28
CA MET A 1 -41.30 10.53 24.29
C MET A 1 -40.01 10.19 23.54
N THR A 2 -39.08 11.13 23.59
CA THR A 2 -37.79 11.13 22.91
C THR A 2 -36.85 10.16 23.60
N THR A 3 -36.61 9.02 22.98
CA THR A 3 -35.63 8.06 23.48
C THR A 3 -34.32 8.25 22.75
N LEU A 4 -33.35 8.72 23.54
CA LEU A 4 -31.92 8.48 23.42
C LEU A 4 -31.18 9.48 22.55
N ASP A 5 -30.71 10.52 23.25
CA ASP A 5 -29.30 10.88 23.29
C ASP A 5 -28.46 10.17 22.24
N GLN A 6 -28.19 10.89 21.16
CA GLN A 6 -27.00 10.68 20.36
C GLN A 6 -25.80 10.88 21.29
N ALA A 7 -25.47 9.85 22.07
CA ALA A 7 -24.17 9.72 22.66
C ALA A 7 -23.21 9.80 21.48
N LYS A 8 -22.53 10.93 21.37
CA LYS A 8 -21.33 11.11 20.59
C LYS A 8 -20.29 10.20 21.23
N VAL A 9 -20.43 8.89 21.01
CA VAL A 9 -19.42 7.92 21.39
C VAL A 9 -18.23 8.33 20.55
N SER A 10 -17.28 9.01 21.18
CA SER A 10 -15.94 9.13 20.64
C SER A 10 -15.40 7.70 20.63
N GLU A 11 -15.78 6.94 19.60
CA GLU A 11 -15.36 5.55 19.49
C GLU A 11 -13.84 5.56 19.46
N SER A 12 -13.25 4.96 20.50
CA SER A 12 -11.81 4.83 20.63
C SER A 12 -11.27 4.16 19.39
N ARG A 13 -10.22 4.74 18.80
CA ARG A 13 -9.48 4.11 17.71
C ARG A 13 -9.08 2.70 18.16
N PRO A 14 -9.47 1.64 17.44
CA PRO A 14 -8.88 0.33 17.66
C PRO A 14 -7.37 0.51 17.52
N ASN A 15 -6.62 0.31 18.60
CA ASN A 15 -5.18 0.51 18.62
C ASN A 15 -4.55 -0.77 19.13
N PRO A 16 -4.47 -1.81 18.28
CA PRO A 16 -3.86 -3.07 18.69
C PRO A 16 -2.38 -2.79 19.03
N PRO A 17 -1.98 -2.85 20.32
CA PRO A 17 -0.75 -2.22 20.83
C PRO A 17 0.55 -2.84 20.30
N LYS A 18 0.47 -3.89 19.48
CA LYS A 18 1.61 -4.61 18.90
C LYS A 18 1.45 -4.96 17.41
N SER A 19 0.39 -4.54 16.72
CA SER A 19 0.17 -4.98 15.33
C SER A 19 1.00 -4.16 14.33
N LEU A 20 1.77 -4.85 13.48
CA LEU A 20 2.52 -4.23 12.38
C LEU A 20 1.62 -3.45 11.43
N ILE A 21 0.34 -3.85 11.31
CA ILE A 21 -0.68 -3.20 10.47
C ILE A 21 -0.83 -1.71 10.84
N THR A 22 -0.62 -1.34 12.10
CA THR A 22 -0.76 0.06 12.56
C THR A 22 0.32 1.00 12.02
N LYS A 23 1.51 0.46 11.73
CA LYS A 23 2.68 1.22 11.29
C LYS A 23 2.76 1.34 9.78
N LEU A 24 2.10 0.44 9.04
CA LEU A 24 2.17 0.37 7.59
C LEU A 24 1.22 1.35 6.93
N ASN A 25 1.69 1.96 5.85
CA ASN A 25 1.00 2.95 5.04
C ASN A 25 1.59 2.99 3.62
N MET A 26 1.03 3.81 2.76
CA MET A 26 1.47 3.97 1.38
C MET A 26 2.92 4.49 1.29
N GLY A 27 3.35 5.33 2.23
CA GLY A 27 4.73 5.81 2.34
C GLY A 27 5.72 4.70 2.71
N THR A 28 5.38 3.83 3.67
CA THR A 28 6.21 2.65 3.97
C THR A 28 6.24 1.69 2.79
N GLY A 29 5.13 1.56 2.06
CA GLY A 29 5.06 0.87 0.77
C GLY A 29 6.08 1.40 -0.22
N MET A 30 6.12 2.72 -0.44
CA MET A 30 7.09 3.34 -1.35
C MET A 30 8.54 3.08 -0.92
N ILE A 31 8.87 3.27 0.36
CA ILE A 31 10.24 3.07 0.85
C ILE A 31 10.69 1.62 0.65
N VAL A 32 9.86 0.64 1.04
CA VAL A 32 10.20 -0.79 0.88
C VAL A 32 10.26 -1.16 -0.60
N GLY A 33 9.37 -0.61 -1.44
CA GLY A 33 9.41 -0.78 -2.89
C GLY A 33 10.73 -0.30 -3.51
N ILE A 34 11.18 0.92 -3.16
CA ILE A 34 12.47 1.48 -3.63
C ILE A 34 13.61 0.54 -3.23
N VAL A 35 13.66 0.17 -1.95
CA VAL A 35 14.73 -0.70 -1.42
C VAL A 35 14.76 -2.05 -2.14
N PHE A 36 13.61 -2.68 -2.35
CA PHE A 36 13.54 -3.96 -3.09
C PHE A 36 13.99 -3.83 -4.54
N ALA A 37 13.60 -2.74 -5.22
CA ALA A 37 14.01 -2.49 -6.60
C ALA A 37 15.52 -2.28 -6.71
N GLU A 38 16.11 -1.47 -5.82
CA GLU A 38 17.56 -1.23 -5.78
C GLU A 38 18.33 -2.50 -5.46
N VAL A 39 17.91 -3.26 -4.46
CA VAL A 39 18.53 -4.54 -4.09
C VAL A 39 18.53 -5.51 -5.28
N MET A 40 17.40 -5.64 -5.98
CA MET A 40 17.34 -6.51 -7.16
C MET A 40 18.19 -6.00 -8.32
N TYR A 41 18.28 -4.67 -8.50
CA TYR A 41 19.13 -4.09 -9.53
C TYR A 41 20.62 -4.37 -9.25
N PHE A 42 21.08 -4.13 -8.02
CA PHE A 42 22.47 -4.41 -7.63
C PHE A 42 22.80 -5.90 -7.66
N TRP A 43 21.87 -6.75 -7.25
CA TRP A 43 22.04 -8.20 -7.33
C TRP A 43 22.11 -8.67 -8.79
N GLY A 44 21.22 -8.19 -9.65
CA GLY A 44 21.25 -8.48 -11.09
C GLY A 44 22.53 -8.02 -11.77
N LYS A 45 23.03 -6.83 -11.42
CA LYS A 45 24.33 -6.32 -11.89
C LYS A 45 25.51 -7.19 -11.45
N SER A 46 25.44 -7.80 -10.27
CA SER A 46 26.51 -8.67 -9.77
C SER A 46 26.56 -10.02 -10.47
N MET A 47 25.43 -10.49 -11.00
CA MET A 47 25.29 -11.83 -11.58
C MET A 47 25.40 -11.84 -13.10
N TRP A 48 25.03 -10.74 -13.77
CA TRP A 48 25.00 -10.66 -15.22
C TRP A 48 25.79 -9.47 -15.76
N ASP A 49 26.52 -9.73 -16.84
CA ASP A 49 27.21 -8.70 -17.59
C ASP A 49 26.20 -7.85 -18.39
N ARG A 50 26.34 -6.53 -18.32
CA ARG A 50 25.38 -5.54 -18.87
C ARG A 50 25.82 -4.99 -20.22
N GLN A 51 26.83 -5.60 -20.84
CA GLN A 51 27.35 -5.16 -22.12
C GLN A 51 26.34 -5.33 -23.27
N GLU A 52 25.34 -6.22 -23.08
CA GLU A 52 24.23 -6.40 -24.00
C GLU A 52 22.95 -5.73 -23.48
N ALA A 53 22.31 -4.93 -24.34
CA ALA A 53 21.04 -4.24 -24.02
C ALA A 53 19.92 -5.23 -23.61
N VAL A 54 19.94 -6.46 -24.13
CA VAL A 54 18.99 -7.51 -23.74
C VAL A 54 19.15 -7.87 -22.26
N MET A 55 20.39 -7.94 -21.76
CA MET A 55 20.65 -8.30 -20.38
C MET A 55 20.29 -7.16 -19.43
N GLU A 56 20.58 -5.91 -19.82
CA GLU A 56 20.16 -4.74 -19.08
C GLU A 56 18.63 -4.65 -18.94
N ASN A 57 17.90 -4.84 -20.05
CA ASN A 57 16.43 -4.85 -20.04
C ASN A 57 15.84 -5.94 -19.13
N ARG A 58 16.48 -7.11 -19.06
CA ARG A 58 16.07 -8.18 -18.13
C ARG A 58 16.23 -7.77 -16.68
N ILE A 59 17.37 -7.16 -16.31
CA ILE A 59 17.64 -6.69 -14.96
C ILE A 59 16.65 -5.59 -14.56
N LEU A 60 16.40 -4.63 -15.45
CA LEU A 60 15.43 -3.56 -15.21
C LEU A 60 14.01 -4.12 -15.02
N THR A 61 13.60 -5.06 -15.88
CA THR A 61 12.29 -5.72 -15.77
C THR A 61 12.13 -6.41 -14.41
N LEU A 62 13.14 -7.19 -13.98
CA LEU A 62 13.13 -7.85 -12.67
C LEU A 62 13.07 -6.84 -11.52
N SER A 63 13.76 -5.70 -11.65
CA SER A 63 13.75 -4.63 -10.66
C SER A 63 12.37 -3.96 -10.55
N MET A 64 11.65 -3.79 -11.66
CA MET A 64 10.26 -3.31 -11.65
C MET A 64 9.28 -4.31 -11.04
N PHE A 65 9.49 -5.61 -11.25
CA PHE A 65 8.71 -6.63 -10.53
C PHE A 65 9.00 -6.61 -9.03
N ALA A 66 10.27 -6.47 -8.64
CA ALA A 66 10.69 -6.37 -7.25
C ALA A 66 10.10 -5.14 -6.57
N TRP A 67 10.02 -4.00 -7.27
CA TRP A 67 9.30 -2.81 -6.82
C TRP A 67 7.86 -3.13 -6.43
N CYS A 68 7.10 -3.77 -7.33
CA CYS A 68 5.69 -4.08 -7.11
C CYS A 68 5.51 -4.99 -5.88
N ILE A 69 6.35 -6.02 -5.75
CA ILE A 69 6.32 -6.95 -4.61
C ILE A 69 6.69 -6.22 -3.32
N GLY A 70 7.79 -5.45 -3.32
CA GLY A 70 8.24 -4.67 -2.17
C GLY A 70 7.21 -3.65 -1.71
N PHE A 71 6.52 -2.99 -2.65
CA PHE A 71 5.43 -2.06 -2.33
C PHE A 71 4.25 -2.76 -1.64
N LEU A 72 3.82 -3.92 -2.15
CA LEU A 72 2.74 -4.70 -1.54
C LEU A 72 3.10 -5.23 -0.14
N ILE A 73 4.37 -5.59 0.07
CA ILE A 73 4.89 -5.94 1.39
C ILE A 73 4.88 -4.71 2.31
N GLY A 74 5.40 -3.57 1.84
CA GLY A 74 5.55 -2.36 2.64
C GLY A 74 4.24 -1.64 2.98
N ILE A 75 3.17 -1.85 2.20
CA ILE A 75 1.82 -1.35 2.54
C ILE A 75 1.06 -2.32 3.46
N GLY A 76 1.53 -3.57 3.60
CA GLY A 76 0.95 -4.58 4.49
C GLY A 76 -0.10 -5.49 3.86
N ALA A 77 -0.22 -5.53 2.53
CA ALA A 77 -1.22 -6.34 1.84
C ALA A 77 -1.08 -7.85 2.12
N PHE A 78 0.14 -8.32 2.37
CA PHE A 78 0.41 -9.74 2.65
C PHE A 78 0.17 -10.18 4.10
N ILE A 79 -0.10 -9.27 5.04
CA ILE A 79 -0.26 -9.64 6.46
C ILE A 79 -1.45 -10.57 6.68
N GLY A 80 -2.59 -10.30 6.03
CA GLY A 80 -3.78 -11.16 6.11
C GLY A 80 -3.51 -12.57 5.57
N PRO A 81 -3.11 -12.71 4.29
CA PRO A 81 -2.78 -14.01 3.70
C PRO A 81 -1.72 -14.80 4.48
N PHE A 82 -0.66 -14.15 4.94
CA PHE A 82 0.43 -14.83 5.65
C PHE A 82 0.00 -15.34 7.04
N ARG A 83 -0.86 -14.59 7.74
CA ARG A 83 -1.42 -15.03 9.03
C ARG A 83 -2.39 -16.19 8.85
N TRP A 84 -3.26 -16.10 7.86
CA TRP A 84 -4.16 -17.19 7.47
C TRP A 84 -3.38 -18.48 7.16
N LEU A 85 -2.25 -18.37 6.45
CA LEU A 85 -1.39 -19.51 6.10
C LEU A 85 -0.75 -20.20 7.33
N ILE A 86 -0.53 -19.45 8.42
CA ILE A 86 -0.03 -19.97 9.71
C ILE A 86 -1.19 -20.43 10.62
N GLY A 87 -2.44 -20.39 10.13
CA GLY A 87 -3.62 -20.78 10.89
C GLY A 87 -4.03 -19.77 11.96
N LYS A 88 -3.65 -18.50 11.79
CA LYS A 88 -3.98 -17.41 12.71
C LYS A 88 -4.90 -16.41 12.03
N ASP A 89 -6.08 -16.19 12.59
CA ASP A 89 -6.98 -15.13 12.14
C ASP A 89 -6.51 -13.74 12.62
N LEU A 90 -7.07 -12.70 12.01
CA LEU A 90 -6.94 -11.32 12.49
C LEU A 90 -7.83 -11.13 13.71
N THR A 91 -7.32 -10.48 14.75
CA THR A 91 -8.15 -10.14 15.91
C THR A 91 -9.23 -9.12 15.53
N ASP A 92 -10.33 -9.07 16.26
CA ASP A 92 -11.44 -8.14 15.99
C ASP A 92 -10.97 -6.68 15.94
N GLU A 93 -10.03 -6.30 16.82
CA GLU A 93 -9.40 -4.97 16.81
C GLU A 93 -8.60 -4.70 15.52
N GLU A 94 -7.89 -5.69 15.00
CA GLU A 94 -7.13 -5.58 13.74
C GLU A 94 -8.08 -5.47 12.54
N GLN A 95 -9.19 -6.21 12.54
CA GLN A 95 -10.21 -6.13 11.49
C GLN A 95 -10.90 -4.75 11.48
N LEU A 96 -11.27 -4.23 12.66
CA LEU A 96 -11.84 -2.89 12.80
C LEU A 96 -10.83 -1.80 12.39
N PHE A 97 -9.54 -2.01 12.67
CA PHE A 97 -8.48 -1.11 12.22
C PHE A 97 -8.32 -1.12 10.69
N LEU A 98 -8.34 -2.30 10.05
CA LEU A 98 -8.29 -2.45 8.60
C LEU A 98 -9.53 -1.89 7.90
N ALA A 99 -10.70 -1.96 8.54
CA ALA A 99 -11.90 -1.29 8.08
C ALA A 99 -11.79 0.25 8.13
N GLY A 100 -10.74 0.79 8.77
CA GLY A 100 -10.47 2.23 8.87
C GLY A 100 -11.28 2.93 9.96
N LYS A 101 -11.78 2.18 10.96
CA LYS A 101 -12.55 2.75 12.08
C LYS A 101 -11.67 3.70 12.90
N GLY A 102 -12.12 4.94 13.09
CA GLY A 102 -11.41 5.96 13.87
C GLY A 102 -10.14 6.54 13.23
N GLN A 103 -9.76 6.12 12.02
CA GLN A 103 -8.51 6.55 11.36
C GLN A 103 -8.60 7.91 10.64
N GLY A 104 -9.79 8.49 10.50
CA GLY A 104 -9.99 9.79 9.82
C GLY A 104 -9.44 9.79 8.40
N VAL A 105 -8.75 10.88 8.00
CA VAL A 105 -8.14 11.04 6.67
C VAL A 105 -7.01 10.02 6.43
N SER A 106 -6.35 9.57 7.50
CA SER A 106 -5.21 8.66 7.37
C SER A 106 -5.59 7.25 6.86
N ARG A 107 -6.89 6.92 6.80
CA ARG A 107 -7.40 5.69 6.20
C ARG A 107 -7.16 5.63 4.68
N TYR A 108 -7.14 6.78 4.00
CA TYR A 108 -6.91 6.83 2.54
C TYR A 108 -5.45 6.55 2.15
N PHE A 109 -4.50 6.67 3.07
CA PHE A 109 -3.08 6.40 2.84
C PHE A 109 -2.64 5.04 3.40
N ARG A 110 -3.58 4.19 3.82
CA ARG A 110 -3.29 2.86 4.35
C ARG A 110 -3.99 1.79 3.54
N TYR A 111 -3.54 0.56 3.73
CA TYR A 111 -4.28 -0.60 3.27
C TYR A 111 -5.57 -0.72 4.10
N CYS A 112 -6.70 -0.44 3.46
CA CYS A 112 -8.03 -0.50 4.07
C CYS A 112 -8.93 -1.49 3.31
N THR A 113 -9.72 -2.26 4.06
CA THR A 113 -10.66 -3.25 3.49
C THR A 113 -12.04 -2.66 3.18
N ASP A 114 -12.28 -1.40 3.54
CA ASP A 114 -13.51 -0.68 3.22
C ASP A 114 -13.54 -0.29 1.73
N HIS A 115 -14.48 -0.87 0.97
CA HIS A 115 -14.60 -0.66 -0.47
C HIS A 115 -14.92 0.80 -0.86
N LYS A 116 -15.47 1.63 0.05
CA LYS A 116 -15.71 3.06 -0.20
C LYS A 116 -14.40 3.84 -0.16
N VAL A 117 -13.51 3.48 0.78
CA VAL A 117 -12.15 4.05 0.87
C VAL A 117 -11.36 3.70 -0.38
N VAL A 118 -11.39 2.43 -0.77
CA VAL A 118 -10.71 1.93 -1.97
C VAL A 118 -11.25 2.63 -3.23
N GLY A 119 -12.56 2.84 -3.32
CA GLY A 119 -13.17 3.61 -4.42
C GLY A 119 -12.63 5.04 -4.53
N ILE A 120 -12.49 5.76 -3.41
CA ILE A 120 -11.92 7.12 -3.40
C ILE A 120 -10.42 7.10 -3.75
N GLN A 121 -9.66 6.12 -3.26
CA GLN A 121 -8.25 5.95 -3.62
C GLN A 121 -8.08 5.79 -5.14
N TYR A 122 -8.91 4.96 -5.78
CA TYR A 122 -8.90 4.78 -7.24
C TYR A 122 -9.31 6.05 -7.98
N LEU A 123 -10.39 6.71 -7.54
CA LEU A 123 -10.85 7.95 -8.18
C LEU A 123 -9.73 9.01 -8.16
N VAL A 124 -9.12 9.25 -7.01
CA VAL A 124 -8.02 10.21 -6.86
C VAL A 124 -6.82 9.78 -7.72
N GLY A 125 -6.46 8.49 -7.71
CA GLY A 125 -5.36 7.96 -8.52
C GLY A 125 -5.57 8.18 -10.03
N VAL A 126 -6.77 7.91 -10.54
CA VAL A 126 -7.12 8.14 -11.94
C VAL A 126 -7.09 9.63 -12.28
N MET A 127 -7.64 10.50 -11.42
CA MET A 127 -7.60 11.95 -11.66
C MET A 127 -6.17 12.51 -11.70
N VAL A 128 -5.28 12.01 -10.85
CA VAL A 128 -3.85 12.37 -10.87
C VAL A 128 -3.19 11.91 -12.17
N MET A 129 -3.44 10.66 -12.60
CA MET A 129 -2.87 10.13 -13.85
C MET A 129 -3.38 10.88 -15.08
N LEU A 130 -4.67 11.21 -15.13
CA LEU A 130 -5.26 12.02 -16.20
C LEU A 130 -4.70 13.45 -16.20
N GLY A 131 -4.54 14.06 -15.02
CA GLY A 131 -3.95 15.39 -14.90
C GLY A 131 -2.48 15.42 -15.34
N ALA A 132 -1.67 14.46 -14.89
CA ALA A 132 -0.26 14.35 -15.28
C ALA A 132 -0.11 14.01 -16.77
N GLY A 133 -0.82 12.99 -17.25
CA GLY A 133 -0.85 12.59 -18.66
C GLY A 133 -1.35 13.70 -19.58
N GLY A 134 -2.43 14.38 -19.19
CA GLY A 134 -2.98 15.52 -19.91
C GLY A 134 -2.00 16.70 -19.96
N THR A 135 -1.33 17.01 -18.84
CA THR A 135 -0.29 18.07 -18.81
C THR A 135 0.88 17.72 -19.72
N MET A 136 1.40 16.48 -19.65
CA MET A 136 2.45 16.02 -20.55
C MET A 136 2.02 16.08 -22.02
N ALA A 137 0.76 15.74 -22.32
CA ALA A 137 0.22 15.88 -23.67
C ALA A 137 0.16 17.35 -24.12
N MET A 138 -0.19 18.29 -23.23
CA MET A 138 -0.17 19.72 -23.54
C MET A 138 1.23 20.26 -23.82
N MET A 139 2.28 19.65 -23.27
CA MET A 139 3.68 20.07 -23.47
C MET A 139 4.28 19.62 -24.81
N ILE A 140 3.73 18.57 -25.41
CA ILE A 140 4.25 17.98 -26.66
C ILE A 140 3.57 18.60 -27.90
N ARG A 141 2.39 19.20 -27.73
CA ARG A 141 1.68 19.93 -28.79
C ARG A 141 1.97 21.42 -28.76
#